data_AF-A0A9E5KTS8-F1
#
_entry.id   AF-A0A9E5KTS8-F1
#
_cell.length_a   1.000
_cell.length_b   1.000
_cell.length_c   1.000
_cell.angle_alpha   90.00
_cell.angle_beta   90.00
_cell.angle_gamma   90.00
#
_symmetry.space_group_name_H-M   'P 1'
#
loop_
_entity.id
_entity.type
_entity.pdbx_description
1 polymer ?
#
loop_
_entity_poly.entity_id
_entity_poly.type
_entity_poly.pdbx_seq_one_letter_code
_entity_poly.pdbx_strand_id
1 'polypeptide(L)'
;MSIPKTIKQIMPIPDDYIILTKVVDEVGNTHMLNFSPMGYRYMYALVDCHGDRSDEVDVYVIRPDGSGYVDDSGITLVVPKYKCPHCGIFMKPQVDDGDMNYVCTSCNEMQRVKDVRTGGVANVYQSV
;
A
#
# COMPACT_ATOMS: atom_id res chain seq x y z
N MET A 1 2.55 3.89 -28.18
CA MET A 1 3.38 2.99 -27.37
C MET A 1 3.82 3.77 -26.15
N SER A 2 3.55 3.30 -24.93
CA SER A 2 4.11 3.92 -23.72
C SER A 2 5.62 3.72 -23.72
N ILE A 3 6.37 4.77 -23.40
CA ILE A 3 7.81 4.66 -23.21
C ILE A 3 8.03 3.81 -21.94
N PRO A 4 8.86 2.76 -21.97
CA PRO A 4 9.13 1.95 -20.78
C PRO A 4 9.72 2.82 -19.67
N LYS A 5 9.11 2.76 -18.48
CA LYS A 5 9.65 3.42 -17.28
C LYS A 5 11.06 2.89 -16.99
N THR A 6 11.98 3.75 -16.57
CA THR A 6 13.35 3.34 -16.18
C THR A 6 13.54 3.55 -14.68
N ILE A 7 14.07 2.54 -13.97
CA ILE A 7 14.33 2.66 -12.54
C ILE A 7 15.56 3.55 -12.32
N LYS A 8 15.38 4.66 -11.60
CA LYS A 8 16.48 5.55 -11.17
C LYS A 8 17.08 5.11 -9.85
N GLN A 9 16.23 4.66 -8.92
CA GLN A 9 16.63 4.29 -7.57
C GLN A 9 15.68 3.27 -6.97
N ILE A 10 16.21 2.35 -6.16
CA ILE A 10 15.44 1.42 -5.32
C ILE A 10 15.75 1.73 -3.86
N MET A 11 14.73 1.75 -3.01
CA MET A 11 14.84 2.07 -1.59
C MET A 11 14.03 1.09 -0.74
N PRO A 12 14.49 0.74 0.47
CA PRO A 12 13.70 -0.06 1.39
C PRO A 12 12.41 0.69 1.78
N ILE A 13 11.33 -0.06 1.98
CA ILE A 13 10.11 0.47 2.57
C ILE A 13 10.32 0.50 4.10
N PRO A 14 10.08 1.63 4.78
CA PRO A 14 10.24 1.74 6.22
C PRO A 14 9.33 0.79 7.02
N ASP A 15 9.79 0.37 8.20
CA ASP A 15 9.10 -0.60 9.05
C ASP A 15 7.74 -0.11 9.58
N ASP A 16 7.47 1.20 9.55
CA ASP A 16 6.20 1.80 9.94
C ASP A 16 5.15 1.76 8.82
N TYR A 17 5.38 1.02 7.73
CA TYR A 17 4.41 0.79 6.66
C TYR A 17 3.95 -0.66 6.56
N ILE A 18 2.79 -0.84 5.96
CA ILE A 18 2.13 -2.10 5.63
C ILE A 18 2.02 -2.19 4.11
N ILE A 19 2.36 -3.36 3.57
CA ILE A 19 2.15 -3.71 2.16
C ILE A 19 0.81 -4.39 2.02
N LEU A 20 -0.09 -3.80 1.24
CA LEU A 20 -1.35 -4.38 0.85
C LEU A 20 -1.31 -4.74 -0.63
N THR A 21 -1.56 -5.99 -0.98
CA THR A 21 -1.63 -6.41 -2.39
C THR A 21 -3.02 -6.93 -2.70
N LYS A 22 -3.55 -6.51 -3.86
CA LYS A 22 -4.80 -6.98 -4.43
C LYS A 22 -4.67 -8.46 -4.79
N VAL A 23 -5.55 -9.29 -4.25
CA VAL A 23 -5.65 -10.71 -4.53
C VAL A 23 -7.06 -11.00 -5.03
N VAL A 24 -7.16 -11.90 -6.01
CA VAL A 24 -8.44 -12.40 -6.51
C VAL A 24 -8.64 -13.79 -5.93
N ASP A 25 -9.79 -14.00 -5.27
CA ASP A 25 -10.16 -15.31 -4.72
C ASP A 25 -10.65 -16.28 -5.82
N GLU A 26 -10.91 -17.53 -5.44
CA GLU A 26 -11.35 -18.59 -6.38
C GLU A 26 -12.69 -18.28 -7.08
N VAL A 27 -13.49 -17.37 -6.52
CA VAL A 27 -14.81 -16.97 -7.02
C VAL A 27 -14.72 -15.68 -7.86
N GLY A 28 -13.54 -15.08 -7.96
CA GLY A 28 -13.28 -13.86 -8.72
C GLY A 28 -13.46 -12.57 -7.92
N ASN A 29 -13.73 -12.64 -6.62
CA ASN A 29 -13.79 -11.43 -5.81
C ASN A 29 -12.39 -10.91 -5.50
N THR A 30 -12.28 -9.59 -5.47
CA THR A 30 -11.04 -8.90 -5.16
C THR A 30 -11.00 -8.54 -3.68
N HIS A 31 -9.87 -8.82 -3.02
CA HIS A 31 -9.60 -8.35 -1.67
C HIS A 31 -8.15 -7.83 -1.54
N MET A 32 -7.91 -6.94 -0.60
CA MET A 32 -6.55 -6.50 -0.27
C MET A 32 -6.02 -7.31 0.93
N LEU A 33 -4.85 -7.93 0.77
CA LEU A 33 -4.22 -8.72 1.83
C LEU A 33 -2.90 -8.10 2.28
N ASN A 34 -2.57 -8.27 3.56
CA ASN A 34 -1.32 -7.79 4.14
C ASN A 34 -0.15 -8.73 3.81
N PHE A 35 0.74 -8.28 2.93
CA PHE A 35 1.92 -9.01 2.49
C PHE A 35 3.20 -8.64 3.27
N SER A 36 3.14 -7.70 4.20
CA SER A 36 4.28 -7.30 5.04
C SER A 36 4.95 -8.48 5.78
N PRO A 37 4.21 -9.46 6.33
CA PRO A 37 4.83 -10.61 7.02
C PRO A 37 5.72 -11.49 6.14
N MET A 38 5.66 -11.35 4.82
CA MET A 38 6.49 -12.11 3.89
C MET A 38 7.96 -11.63 3.87
N GLY A 39 8.29 -10.61 4.65
CA GLY A 39 9.66 -10.31 5.11
C GLY A 39 10.48 -9.50 4.13
N TYR A 40 10.58 -9.88 2.85
CA TYR A 40 11.38 -9.15 1.85
C TYR A 40 10.90 -9.46 0.43
N ARG A 41 10.00 -8.64 -0.10
CA ARG A 41 9.58 -8.68 -1.52
C ARG A 41 9.17 -7.33 -2.10
N TYR A 42 9.21 -6.25 -1.33
CA TYR A 42 8.70 -4.95 -1.75
C TYR A 42 9.68 -3.85 -1.37
N MET A 43 9.94 -2.97 -2.31
CA MET A 43 10.79 -1.79 -2.19
C MET A 43 10.10 -0.61 -2.87
N TYR A 44 10.47 0.62 -2.52
CA TYR A 44 10.14 1.76 -3.37
C TYR A 44 11.06 1.79 -4.59
N ALA A 45 10.52 2.16 -5.74
CA ALA A 45 11.29 2.52 -6.92
C ALA A 45 10.96 3.96 -7.32
N LEU A 46 11.99 4.80 -7.44
CA LEU A 46 11.89 6.06 -8.17
C LEU A 46 12.04 5.73 -9.66
N VAL A 47 11.02 6.03 -10.45
CA VAL A 47 10.97 5.70 -11.87
C VAL A 47 10.95 6.96 -12.74
N ASP A 48 11.79 6.95 -13.78
CA ASP A 48 11.72 7.90 -14.88
C ASP A 48 10.50 7.58 -15.75
N CYS A 49 9.55 8.49 -15.81
CA CYS A 49 8.38 8.36 -16.66
C CYS A 49 8.64 8.84 -18.10
N HIS A 50 9.80 9.45 -18.37
CA HIS A 50 10.23 10.05 -19.63
C HIS A 50 9.30 11.15 -20.17
N GLY A 51 9.85 12.00 -21.06
CA GLY A 51 9.12 13.13 -21.66
C GLY A 51 8.86 14.26 -20.68
N ASP A 52 7.67 14.87 -20.73
CA ASP A 52 7.29 16.00 -19.87
C ASP A 52 6.72 15.56 -18.51
N ARG A 53 6.78 14.25 -18.19
CA ARG A 53 6.28 13.70 -16.93
C ARG A 53 7.36 13.77 -15.86
N SER A 54 6.95 14.12 -14.65
CA SER A 54 7.81 14.02 -13.47
C SER A 54 8.11 12.56 -13.12
N ASP A 55 9.22 12.35 -12.42
CA ASP A 55 9.52 11.07 -11.80
C ASP A 55 8.40 10.66 -10.85
N GLU A 56 8.10 9.36 -10.80
CA GLU A 56 7.09 8.80 -9.93
C GLU A 56 7.73 7.86 -8.91
N VAL A 57 7.11 7.73 -7.74
CA VAL A 57 7.44 6.66 -6.79
C VAL A 57 6.45 5.52 -7.02
N ASP A 58 6.98 4.32 -7.19
CA ASP A 58 6.24 3.11 -7.46
C ASP A 58 6.73 1.95 -6.58
N VAL A 59 6.07 0.81 -6.62
CA VAL A 59 6.46 -0.36 -5.83
C VAL A 59 7.28 -1.32 -6.68
N TYR A 60 8.51 -1.59 -6.27
CA TYR A 60 9.35 -2.64 -6.84
C TYR A 60 9.11 -3.95 -6.10
N VAL A 61 8.71 -4.98 -6.84
CA VAL A 61 8.41 -6.31 -6.33
C VAL A 61 9.56 -7.26 -6.66
N ILE A 62 10.12 -7.89 -5.64
CA ILE A 62 11.13 -8.96 -5.76
C ILE A 62 10.44 -10.31 -5.65
N ARG A 63 10.59 -11.13 -6.69
CA ARG A 63 10.05 -12.48 -6.77
C ARG A 63 10.92 -13.46 -5.98
N PRO A 64 10.38 -14.64 -5.62
CA PRO A 64 11.14 -15.69 -4.94
C PRO A 64 12.40 -16.16 -5.69
N ASP A 65 12.43 -16.01 -7.01
CA ASP A 65 13.55 -16.38 -7.87
C ASP A 65 14.65 -15.30 -7.93
N GLY A 66 14.49 -14.19 -7.21
CA GLY A 66 15.42 -13.05 -7.20
C GLY A 66 15.24 -12.06 -8.36
N SER A 67 14.36 -12.34 -9.33
CA SER A 67 13.96 -11.35 -10.33
C SER A 67 13.05 -10.30 -9.69
N GLY A 68 12.90 -9.14 -10.33
CA GLY A 68 11.96 -8.13 -9.85
C GLY A 68 11.40 -7.24 -10.95
N TYR A 69 10.34 -6.52 -10.62
CA TYR A 69 9.61 -5.66 -11.54
C TYR A 69 8.97 -4.49 -10.79
N VAL A 70 8.67 -3.40 -11.50
CA VAL A 70 7.86 -2.30 -10.97
C VAL A 70 6.38 -2.65 -11.17
N ASP A 71 5.57 -2.50 -10.12
CA ASP A 71 4.13 -2.71 -10.15
C ASP A 71 3.40 -1.57 -10.88
N ASP A 72 3.46 -1.58 -12.21
CA ASP A 72 2.78 -0.64 -13.08
C ASP A 72 1.24 -0.76 -13.06
N SER A 73 0.72 -1.84 -12.47
CA SER A 73 -0.71 -2.14 -12.40
C SER A 73 -1.40 -1.50 -11.19
N GLY A 74 -0.63 -1.00 -10.22
CA GLY A 74 -1.15 -0.36 -9.01
C GLY A 74 -1.94 -1.32 -8.11
N ILE A 75 -1.64 -2.62 -8.18
CA ILE A 75 -2.29 -3.63 -7.32
C ILE A 75 -1.71 -3.67 -5.91
N THR A 76 -0.53 -3.08 -5.71
CA THR A 76 0.13 -2.97 -4.41
C THR A 76 0.04 -1.56 -3.86
N LEU A 77 -0.37 -1.45 -2.61
CA LEU A 77 -0.43 -0.22 -1.84
C LEU A 77 0.53 -0.30 -0.67
N VAL A 78 1.27 0.78 -0.44
CA VAL A 78 2.12 0.94 0.74
C VAL A 78 1.46 1.96 1.66
N VAL A 79 1.01 1.52 2.82
CA VAL A 79 0.15 2.32 3.72
C VAL A 79 0.75 2.40 5.11
N PRO A 80 0.62 3.52 5.83
CA PRO A 80 1.25 3.67 7.14
C PRO A 80 0.61 2.76 8.20
N LYS A 81 1.37 2.41 9.24
CA LYS A 81 0.88 1.77 10.46
C LYS A 81 0.30 2.84 11.38
N TYR A 82 -0.96 2.71 11.75
CA TYR A 82 -1.57 3.53 12.80
C TYR A 82 -1.73 2.75 14.09
N LYS A 83 -1.53 3.44 15.22
CA LYS A 83 -1.90 2.94 16.55
C LYS A 83 -3.25 3.50 16.93
N CYS A 84 -4.10 2.67 17.51
CA CYS A 84 -5.39 3.09 18.03
C CYS A 84 -5.16 4.12 19.15
N PRO A 85 -5.82 5.30 19.11
CA PRO A 85 -5.63 6.33 20.14
C PRO A 85 -6.14 5.89 21.52
N HIS A 86 -7.06 4.92 21.59
CA HIS A 86 -7.63 4.45 22.85
C HIS A 86 -6.80 3.37 23.56
N CYS A 87 -6.26 2.40 22.82
CA CYS A 87 -5.57 1.24 23.41
C CYS A 87 -4.11 1.08 22.97
N GLY A 88 -3.61 1.91 22.04
CA GLY A 88 -2.22 1.90 21.58
C GLY A 88 -1.82 0.72 20.68
N ILE A 89 -2.72 -0.22 20.41
CA ILE A 89 -2.49 -1.37 19.53
C ILE A 89 -2.51 -0.94 18.07
N PHE A 90 -1.69 -1.57 17.22
CA PHE A 90 -1.70 -1.33 15.79
C PHE A 90 -3.05 -1.70 15.16
N MET A 91 -3.61 -0.75 14.41
CA MET A 91 -4.87 -0.93 13.70
C MET A 91 -4.63 -1.70 12.40
N LYS A 92 -5.60 -2.52 12.02
CA LYS A 92 -5.59 -3.29 10.78
C LYS A 92 -6.13 -2.41 9.64
N PRO A 93 -5.35 -2.14 8.58
CA PRO A 93 -5.90 -1.48 7.40
C PRO A 93 -6.86 -2.40 6.64
N GLN A 94 -7.91 -1.81 6.08
CA GLN A 94 -8.94 -2.42 5.25
C GLN A 94 -9.27 -1.46 4.11
N VAL A 95 -9.51 -2.00 2.92
CA VAL A 95 -9.84 -1.20 1.74
C VAL A 95 -11.25 -1.56 1.30
N ASP A 96 -12.16 -0.60 1.43
CA ASP A 96 -13.58 -0.77 1.13
C ASP A 96 -14.00 0.31 0.13
N ASP A 97 -14.53 -0.09 -1.03
CA ASP A 97 -15.01 0.82 -2.09
C ASP A 97 -14.05 1.96 -2.50
N GLY A 98 -12.74 1.73 -2.38
CA GLY A 98 -11.70 2.70 -2.72
C GLY A 98 -11.24 3.61 -1.56
N ASP A 99 -11.89 3.51 -0.40
CA ASP A 99 -11.47 4.16 0.84
C ASP A 99 -10.54 3.25 1.66
N MET A 100 -9.63 3.86 2.41
CA MET A 100 -8.80 3.16 3.38
C MET A 100 -9.36 3.35 4.79
N ASN A 101 -9.70 2.26 5.44
CA ASN A 101 -10.14 2.21 6.83
C ASN A 101 -9.06 1.55 7.68
N TYR A 102 -8.88 2.03 8.90
CA TYR A 102 -8.07 1.38 9.92
C TYR A 102 -8.98 0.95 11.04
N VAL A 103 -9.01 -0.35 11.34
CA VAL A 103 -9.88 -0.92 12.36
C VAL A 103 -9.04 -1.46 13.50
N CYS A 104 -9.33 -1.01 14.71
CA CYS A 104 -8.73 -1.55 15.92
C CYS A 104 -9.39 -2.87 16.29
N THR A 105 -8.62 -3.97 16.29
CA THR A 105 -9.14 -5.30 16.64
C THR A 105 -9.42 -5.48 18.13
N SER A 106 -8.98 -4.55 18.99
CA SER A 106 -9.17 -4.64 20.44
C SER A 106 -10.40 -3.90 20.95
N CYS A 107 -10.73 -2.75 20.35
CA CYS A 107 -11.84 -1.90 20.81
C CYS A 107 -12.84 -1.56 19.70
N ASN A 108 -12.68 -2.13 18.50
CA ASN A 108 -13.51 -1.90 17.31
C ASN A 108 -13.60 -0.44 16.84
N GLU A 109 -12.72 0.44 17.35
CA GLU A 109 -12.60 1.82 16.86
C GLU A 109 -12.14 1.81 15.41
N MET A 110 -12.75 2.67 14.58
CA MET A 110 -12.42 2.81 13.17
C MET A 110 -11.99 4.23 12.84
N GLN A 111 -10.87 4.32 12.13
CA GLN A 111 -10.36 5.56 11.55
C GLN A 111 -10.42 5.45 10.02
N ARG A 112 -11.24 6.29 9.39
CA ARG A 112 -11.31 6.37 7.93
C ARG A 112 -10.29 7.39 7.43
N VAL A 113 -9.55 7.03 6.39
CA VAL A 113 -8.62 7.87 5.65
C VAL A 113 -9.14 7.98 4.21
N LYS A 114 -9.62 9.16 3.85
CA LYS A 114 -10.10 9.44 2.48
C LYS A 114 -8.91 9.59 1.53
N ASP A 115 -9.10 9.31 0.25
CA ASP A 115 -8.12 9.53 -0.83
C ASP A 115 -6.75 8.87 -0.64
N VAL A 116 -6.71 7.55 -0.81
CA VAL A 116 -5.48 6.74 -0.79
C VAL A 116 -4.44 7.16 -1.85
N ARG A 117 -4.89 7.77 -2.96
CA ARG A 117 -4.05 8.12 -4.12
C ARG A 117 -3.32 9.47 -4.01
N THR A 118 -3.78 10.38 -3.16
CA THR A 118 -3.20 11.74 -3.04
C THR A 118 -2.51 11.98 -1.70
N GLY A 119 -2.48 10.99 -0.80
CA GLY A 119 -1.93 11.15 0.55
C GLY A 119 -2.74 12.11 1.43
N GLY A 120 -3.99 12.39 1.07
CA GLY A 120 -4.86 13.31 1.81
C GLY A 120 -5.37 12.68 3.09
N VAL A 121 -4.68 12.87 4.21
CA VAL A 121 -5.12 12.33 5.51
C VAL A 121 -6.34 13.11 6.02
N ALA A 122 -7.55 12.71 5.64
CA ALA A 122 -8.76 13.13 6.33
C ALA A 122 -9.00 12.19 7.52
N ASN A 123 -8.59 12.58 8.73
CA ASN A 123 -8.89 11.82 9.95
C ASN A 123 -10.39 11.95 10.28
N VAL A 124 -11.19 10.96 9.88
CA VAL A 124 -12.57 10.85 10.35
C VAL A 124 -12.62 9.71 11.36
N TYR A 125 -12.71 10.06 12.64
CA TYR A 125 -12.97 9.11 13.72
C TYR A 125 -14.48 8.83 13.73
N GLN A 126 -14.86 7.58 13.51
CA GLN A 126 -16.22 7.12 13.69
C GLN A 126 -16.18 5.95 14.67
N SER A 127 -16.63 6.20 15.89
CA SER A 127 -16.95 5.15 16.85
C SER A 127 -18.17 4.39 16.32
N VAL A 128 -18.07 3.06 16.26
CA VAL A 128 -19.16 2.15 15.87
C VAL A 128 -20.09 1.93 17.05
#